data_AF-A0A415LEV7-F1
#
_entry.id   AF-A0A415LEV7-F1
#
_cell.length_a   1.000
_cell.length_b   1.000
_cell.length_c   1.000
_cell.angle_alpha   90.00
_cell.angle_beta   90.00
_cell.angle_gamma   90.00
#
_symmetry.space_group_name_H-M   'P 1'
#
loop_
_entity.id
_entity.type
_entity.pdbx_description
1 polymer ?
#
loop_
_entity_poly.entity_id
_entity_poly.type
_entity_poly.pdbx_seq_one_letter_code
_entity_poly.pdbx_strand_id
1 'polypeptide(L)'
;MEMNNDFKLDVVSVRLVKEAPIFSDVKITTPEIATWLIGKYLCEMDREVLCVVNLKSDNTPINCTMASVGSLNQSLVSPREIFKTSILSNAANMLLIHNHPSGSLNPSKEDIEITDRLIQLTDLMGIPLLDHIIVGGNNIEYFSMREKGLMFHKRERYEQDYNNLKFYGNESTLVAEKERTRR
;
A
#
# COMPACT_ATOMS: atom_id res chain seq x y z
N MET A 1 41.82 -4.93 29.67
CA MET A 1 41.09 -3.95 28.84
C MET A 1 39.64 -4.40 28.82
N GLU A 2 38.79 -3.77 29.62
CA GLU A 2 37.34 -4.00 29.55
C GLU A 2 36.83 -3.39 28.24
N MET A 3 36.22 -4.21 27.38
CA MET A 3 35.51 -3.72 26.21
C MET A 3 34.16 -3.17 26.70
N ASN A 4 34.02 -1.85 26.70
CA ASN A 4 32.74 -1.20 26.97
C ASN A 4 31.77 -1.61 25.85
N ASN A 5 30.79 -2.45 26.19
CA ASN A 5 29.89 -3.07 25.22
C ASN A 5 28.66 -2.17 24.97
N ASP A 6 28.92 -0.89 24.63
CA ASP A 6 27.90 0.15 24.46
C ASP A 6 27.04 -0.06 23.18
N PHE A 7 27.37 -1.04 22.34
CA PHE A 7 26.64 -1.38 21.13
C PHE A 7 25.83 -2.66 21.33
N LYS A 8 24.75 -2.58 22.11
CA LYS A 8 23.75 -3.64 22.19
C LYS A 8 22.77 -3.48 21.03
N LEU A 9 22.66 -4.49 20.17
CA LEU A 9 21.68 -4.53 19.09
C LEU A 9 20.45 -5.32 19.56
N ASP A 10 19.29 -4.68 19.61
CA ASP A 10 18.06 -5.37 19.94
C ASP A 10 17.53 -6.15 18.72
N VAL A 11 17.15 -7.40 18.94
CA VAL A 11 16.43 -8.20 17.96
C VAL A 11 14.93 -8.00 18.19
N VAL A 12 14.25 -7.40 17.22
CA VAL A 12 12.81 -7.10 17.29
C VAL A 12 12.03 -7.88 16.24
N SER A 13 10.77 -8.19 16.53
CA SER A 13 9.82 -8.79 15.58
C SER A 13 8.56 -7.93 15.45
N VAL A 14 8.11 -7.69 14.22
CA VAL A 14 6.83 -7.02 13.95
C VAL A 14 5.81 -8.06 13.50
N ARG A 15 4.58 -7.99 14.02
CA ARG A 15 3.47 -8.90 13.65
C ARG A 15 2.17 -8.11 13.50
N LEU A 16 1.32 -8.53 12.56
CA LEU A 16 -0.06 -8.04 12.48
C LEU A 16 -0.91 -8.60 13.63
N VAL A 17 -1.69 -7.71 14.24
CA VAL A 17 -2.73 -8.09 15.20
C VAL A 17 -4.05 -8.16 14.45
N LYS A 18 -4.78 -9.26 14.61
CA LYS A 18 -6.09 -9.45 13.98
C LYS A 18 -7.16 -8.81 14.85
N GLU A 19 -7.96 -7.92 14.26
CA GLU A 19 -9.18 -7.39 14.88
C GLU A 19 -10.40 -8.26 14.53
N ALA A 20 -11.59 -7.88 15.00
CA ALA A 20 -12.83 -8.58 14.68
C ALA A 20 -12.97 -8.68 13.15
N PRO A 21 -13.23 -9.88 12.62
CA PRO A 21 -13.02 -10.10 11.21
C PRO A 21 -14.15 -9.58 10.33
N ILE A 22 -13.76 -8.90 9.26
CA ILE A 22 -14.52 -8.83 8.01
C ILE A 22 -13.90 -9.89 7.08
N PHE A 23 -14.20 -11.17 7.32
CA PHE A 23 -13.71 -12.26 6.48
C PHE A 23 -14.77 -12.66 5.46
N SER A 24 -14.35 -12.78 4.21
CA SER A 24 -15.09 -13.45 3.15
C SER A 24 -14.10 -14.21 2.28
N ASP A 25 -14.40 -15.48 2.00
CA ASP A 25 -13.65 -16.28 1.03
C ASP A 25 -14.03 -15.93 -0.42
N VAL A 26 -14.86 -14.91 -0.62
CA VAL A 26 -15.23 -14.41 -1.94
C VAL A 26 -14.05 -13.67 -2.55
N LYS A 27 -13.59 -14.15 -3.70
CA LYS A 27 -12.52 -13.53 -4.48
C LYS A 27 -12.98 -12.19 -5.02
N ILE A 28 -12.16 -11.15 -4.86
CA ILE A 28 -12.44 -9.82 -5.38
C ILE A 28 -11.94 -9.75 -6.82
N THR A 29 -12.82 -10.12 -7.76
CA THR A 29 -12.49 -10.08 -9.20
C THR A 29 -12.98 -8.83 -9.90
N THR A 30 -13.94 -8.12 -9.30
CA THR A 30 -14.53 -6.89 -9.85
C THR A 30 -14.74 -5.83 -8.76
N PRO A 31 -14.84 -4.54 -9.12
CA PRO A 31 -15.13 -3.47 -8.17
C PRO A 31 -16.47 -3.65 -7.44
N GLU A 32 -17.49 -4.23 -8.09
CA GLU A 32 -18.77 -4.54 -7.45
C GLU A 32 -18.60 -5.46 -6.26
N ILE A 33 -17.78 -6.50 -6.38
CA ILE A 33 -17.54 -7.46 -5.30
C ILE A 33 -16.82 -6.76 -4.14
N ALA A 34 -15.83 -5.91 -4.43
CA ALA A 34 -15.15 -5.11 -3.42
C ALA A 34 -16.11 -4.18 -2.66
N THR A 35 -16.95 -3.45 -3.40
CA THR A 35 -17.99 -2.56 -2.86
C THR A 35 -19.01 -3.33 -2.02
N TRP A 36 -19.43 -4.50 -2.47
CA TRP A 36 -20.36 -5.36 -1.73
C TRP A 36 -19.75 -5.88 -0.40
N LEU A 37 -18.49 -6.31 -0.42
CA LEU A 37 -17.81 -6.85 0.76
C LEU A 37 -17.47 -5.79 1.81
N ILE A 38 -17.00 -4.63 1.35
CA ILE A 38 -16.32 -3.65 2.20
C ILE A 38 -17.04 -2.32 2.17
N GLY A 39 -17.50 -1.89 0.99
CA GLY A 39 -18.24 -0.64 0.82
C GLY A 39 -19.46 -0.54 1.73
N LYS A 40 -20.20 -1.65 1.91
CA LYS A 40 -21.34 -1.69 2.85
C LYS A 40 -20.97 -1.23 4.27
N TYR A 41 -19.81 -1.66 4.77
CA TYR A 41 -19.33 -1.30 6.10
C TYR A 41 -18.82 0.15 6.12
N LEU A 42 -18.18 0.59 5.04
CA LEU A 42 -17.62 1.94 4.94
C LEU A 42 -18.68 3.03 4.79
N CYS A 43 -19.79 2.82 4.07
CA CYS A 43 -20.79 3.89 3.96
C CYS A 43 -21.64 4.06 5.23
N GLU A 44 -21.59 3.13 6.18
CA GLU A 44 -22.16 3.33 7.52
C GLU A 44 -21.29 4.26 8.39
N MET A 45 -20.07 4.58 7.94
CA MET A 45 -19.17 5.46 8.67
C MET A 45 -19.55 6.94 8.44
N ASP A 46 -19.65 7.69 9.53
CA ASP A 46 -19.92 9.13 9.56
C ASP A 46 -18.71 9.98 9.15
N ARG A 47 -17.55 9.33 8.96
CA ARG A 47 -16.29 9.93 8.54
C ARG A 47 -15.76 9.19 7.32
N GLU A 48 -14.98 9.92 6.51
CA GLU A 48 -14.23 9.33 5.40
C GLU A 48 -13.13 8.42 5.95
N VAL A 49 -13.12 7.18 5.46
CA VAL A 49 -12.18 6.13 5.86
C VAL A 49 -11.58 5.52 4.62
N LEU A 50 -10.25 5.57 4.54
CA LEU A 50 -9.49 4.88 3.51
C LEU A 50 -9.01 3.54 4.05
N CYS A 51 -9.31 2.48 3.32
CA CYS A 51 -8.93 1.12 3.61
C CYS A 51 -7.98 0.56 2.57
N VAL A 52 -7.07 -0.28 3.02
CA VAL A 52 -6.23 -1.15 2.19
C VAL A 52 -6.72 -2.58 2.36
N VAL A 53 -7.09 -3.21 1.26
CA VAL A 53 -7.45 -4.62 1.21
C VAL A 53 -6.27 -5.39 0.65
N ASN A 54 -5.73 -6.28 1.47
CA ASN A 54 -4.58 -7.10 1.14
C ASN A 54 -5.07 -8.41 0.52
N LEU A 55 -4.55 -8.76 -0.64
CA LEU A 55 -5.03 -9.88 -1.44
C LEU A 55 -3.93 -10.90 -1.70
N LYS A 56 -4.33 -12.17 -1.83
CA LYS A 56 -3.49 -13.24 -2.39
C LYS A 56 -3.36 -13.07 -3.91
N SER A 57 -2.49 -13.87 -4.53
CA SER A 57 -2.25 -13.85 -5.97
C SER A 57 -3.48 -14.21 -6.81
N ASP A 58 -4.46 -14.90 -6.22
CA ASP A 58 -5.73 -15.25 -6.84
C ASP A 58 -6.89 -14.31 -6.45
N ASN A 59 -6.56 -13.14 -5.90
CA ASN A 59 -7.47 -12.10 -5.43
C ASN A 59 -8.36 -12.50 -4.24
N THR A 60 -8.01 -13.56 -3.52
CA THR A 60 -8.65 -13.88 -2.23
C THR A 60 -8.25 -12.86 -1.17
N PRO A 61 -9.19 -12.22 -0.45
CA PRO A 61 -8.87 -11.30 0.64
C PRO A 61 -8.11 -11.99 1.78
N ILE A 62 -7.05 -11.32 2.27
CA ILE A 62 -6.28 -11.71 3.45
C ILE A 62 -6.78 -10.96 4.67
N ASN A 63 -6.87 -9.63 4.54
CA ASN A 63 -7.42 -8.72 5.54
C ASN A 63 -7.78 -7.37 4.88
N CYS A 64 -8.48 -6.54 5.65
CA CYS A 64 -8.74 -5.13 5.36
C CYS A 64 -8.18 -4.32 6.52
N THR A 65 -7.47 -3.22 6.25
CA THR A 65 -6.93 -2.34 7.29
C THR A 65 -7.31 -0.90 7.00
N MET A 66 -7.87 -0.22 7.99
CA MET A 66 -8.14 1.22 7.93
C MET A 66 -6.81 1.98 7.97
N ALA A 67 -6.43 2.57 6.85
CA ALA A 67 -5.20 3.36 6.71
C ALA A 67 -5.39 4.82 7.16
N SER A 68 -6.63 5.33 7.15
CA SER A 68 -6.97 6.67 7.66
C SER A 68 -8.44 6.77 8.04
N VAL A 69 -8.77 7.63 9.01
CA VAL A 69 -10.13 7.92 9.48
C VAL A 69 -10.31 9.45 9.71
N GLY A 70 -10.84 10.17 8.71
CA GLY A 70 -11.10 11.63 8.63
C GLY A 70 -9.85 12.53 8.71
N SER A 71 -9.76 13.77 8.22
CA SER A 71 -10.57 14.67 7.36
C SER A 71 -9.67 15.19 6.23
N LEU A 72 -10.22 15.54 5.05
CA LEU A 72 -9.85 16.50 3.98
C LEU A 72 -8.38 16.95 3.68
N ASN A 73 -7.39 16.56 4.47
CA ASN A 73 -6.02 17.03 4.36
C ASN A 73 -5.10 15.89 3.91
N GLN A 74 -4.36 16.19 2.84
CA GLN A 74 -3.29 15.43 2.17
C GLN A 74 -2.30 14.68 3.10
N SER A 75 -2.22 14.99 4.40
CA SER A 75 -1.18 14.48 5.32
C SER A 75 -1.56 13.24 6.14
N LEU A 76 -2.80 12.72 6.05
CA LEU A 76 -3.25 11.64 6.95
C LEU A 76 -2.85 10.23 6.49
N VAL A 77 -2.63 9.99 5.20
CA VAL A 77 -2.30 8.66 4.69
C VAL A 77 -0.83 8.60 4.24
N SER A 78 0.01 7.96 5.05
CA SER A 78 1.38 7.67 4.67
C SER A 78 1.44 6.38 3.84
N PRO A 79 2.01 6.40 2.62
CA PRO A 79 2.26 5.16 1.86
C PRO A 79 3.02 4.11 2.67
N ARG A 80 3.89 4.53 3.61
CA ARG A 80 4.63 3.60 4.47
C ARG A 80 3.70 2.74 5.33
N GLU A 81 2.61 3.31 5.85
CA GLU A 81 1.65 2.54 6.66
C GLU A 81 0.85 1.58 5.77
N ILE A 82 0.47 2.00 4.56
CA ILE A 82 -0.16 1.13 3.54
C ILE A 82 0.74 -0.05 3.19
N PHE A 83 2.03 0.20 2.92
CA PHE A 83 2.97 -0.86 2.59
C PHE A 83 3.27 -1.75 3.78
N LYS A 84 3.36 -1.19 4.99
CA LYS A 84 3.59 -1.98 6.21
C LYS A 84 2.51 -3.04 6.39
N THR A 85 1.23 -2.69 6.24
CA THR A 85 0.14 -3.67 6.36
C THR A 85 0.22 -4.70 5.23
N SER A 86 0.49 -4.27 4.00
CA SER A 86 0.59 -5.13 2.83
C SER A 86 1.74 -6.15 2.93
N ILE A 87 2.93 -5.68 3.28
CA ILE A 87 4.15 -6.50 3.44
C ILE A 87 3.95 -7.51 4.58
N LEU A 88 3.49 -7.06 5.74
CA LEU A 88 3.28 -7.95 6.89
C LEU A 88 2.15 -8.98 6.64
N SER A 89 1.25 -8.69 5.70
CA SER A 89 0.19 -9.62 5.27
C SER A 89 0.66 -10.65 4.25
N ASN A 90 1.89 -10.53 3.73
CA ASN A 90 2.33 -11.24 2.52
C ASN A 90 1.36 -11.03 1.35
N ALA A 91 0.88 -9.80 1.18
CA ALA A 91 -0.02 -9.44 0.09
C ALA A 91 0.70 -9.63 -1.25
N ALA A 92 0.06 -10.33 -2.18
CA ALA A 92 0.49 -10.37 -3.58
C ALA A 92 -0.02 -9.13 -4.33
N ASN A 93 -1.20 -8.63 -3.96
CA ASN A 93 -1.81 -7.44 -4.54
C ASN A 93 -2.51 -6.63 -3.44
N MET A 94 -2.74 -5.34 -3.70
CA MET A 94 -3.53 -4.47 -2.83
C MET A 94 -4.67 -3.81 -3.58
N LEU A 95 -5.71 -3.44 -2.86
CA LEU A 95 -6.85 -2.66 -3.34
C LEU A 95 -7.08 -1.52 -2.36
N LEU A 96 -7.29 -0.30 -2.86
CA LEU A 96 -7.77 0.80 -2.04
C LEU A 96 -9.28 0.95 -2.15
N ILE A 97 -9.92 1.22 -1.02
CA ILE A 97 -11.33 1.57 -0.99
C ILE A 97 -11.59 2.62 0.09
N HIS A 98 -12.34 3.67 -0.23
CA HIS A 98 -12.81 4.65 0.74
C HIS A 98 -14.23 5.11 0.51
N ASN A 99 -14.89 5.59 1.56
CA ASN A 99 -16.20 6.21 1.48
C ASN A 99 -16.12 7.73 1.43
N HIS A 100 -17.02 8.34 0.67
CA HIS A 100 -17.38 9.75 0.81
C HIS A 100 -18.71 9.85 1.57
N PRO A 101 -18.73 10.30 2.84
CA PRO A 101 -19.98 10.46 3.60
C PRO A 101 -20.98 11.42 2.94
N SER A 102 -20.50 12.33 2.10
CA SER A 102 -21.33 13.24 1.30
C SER A 102 -22.14 12.53 0.20
N GLY A 103 -21.78 11.31 -0.16
CA GLY A 103 -22.36 10.55 -1.28
C GLY A 103 -21.79 10.93 -2.66
N SER A 104 -20.87 11.89 -2.75
CA SER A 104 -20.15 12.14 -4.00
C SER A 104 -19.28 10.95 -4.37
N LEU A 105 -19.22 10.61 -5.66
CA LEU A 105 -18.32 9.57 -6.17
C LEU A 105 -17.12 10.16 -6.92
N ASN A 106 -17.07 11.48 -7.07
CA ASN A 106 -15.96 12.14 -7.75
C ASN A 106 -14.73 12.12 -6.85
N PRO A 107 -13.58 11.61 -7.34
CA PRO A 107 -12.34 11.64 -6.57
C PRO A 107 -11.92 13.08 -6.25
N SER A 108 -11.49 13.30 -5.01
CA SER A 108 -10.83 14.53 -4.59
C SER A 108 -9.43 14.64 -5.21
N LYS A 109 -8.76 15.79 -5.05
CA LYS A 109 -7.37 15.94 -5.51
C LYS A 109 -6.44 15.03 -4.72
N GLU A 110 -6.72 14.89 -3.44
CA GLU A 110 -6.01 14.06 -2.48
C GLU A 110 -6.13 12.58 -2.87
N ASP A 111 -7.32 12.13 -3.29
CA ASP A 111 -7.55 10.78 -3.80
C ASP A 111 -6.70 10.49 -5.03
N ILE A 112 -6.65 11.43 -5.98
CA ILE A 112 -5.85 11.28 -7.20
C ILE A 112 -4.35 11.22 -6.86
N GLU A 113 -3.88 12.10 -5.98
CA GLU A 113 -2.48 12.17 -5.60
C GLU A 113 -2.01 10.92 -4.86
N ILE A 114 -2.77 10.44 -3.87
CA ILE A 114 -2.38 9.23 -3.14
C ILE A 114 -2.38 8.02 -4.08
N THR A 115 -3.34 7.95 -5.02
CA THR A 115 -3.38 6.89 -6.03
C THR A 115 -2.15 6.91 -6.91
N ASP A 116 -1.83 8.06 -7.52
CA ASP A 116 -0.68 8.19 -8.42
C ASP A 116 0.62 7.85 -7.69
N ARG A 117 0.78 8.35 -6.45
CA ARG A 117 1.94 8.03 -5.62
C ARG A 117 2.03 6.55 -5.31
N LEU A 118 0.92 5.88 -5.01
CA LEU A 118 0.91 4.44 -4.73
C LEU A 118 1.14 3.60 -5.97
N ILE A 119 0.61 3.98 -7.14
CA ILE A 119 0.92 3.28 -8.41
C ILE A 119 2.43 3.23 -8.61
N GLN A 120 3.11 4.38 -8.50
CA GLN A 120 4.56 4.44 -8.67
C GLN A 120 5.33 3.59 -7.64
N LEU A 121 4.90 3.61 -6.37
CA LEU A 121 5.54 2.83 -5.32
C LEU A 121 5.26 1.32 -5.46
N THR A 122 4.05 0.95 -5.86
CA THR A 122 3.64 -0.46 -5.99
C THR A 122 4.34 -1.15 -7.15
N ASP A 123 4.58 -0.42 -8.25
CA ASP A 123 5.39 -0.90 -9.38
C ASP A 123 6.80 -1.29 -8.93
N LEU A 124 7.43 -0.46 -8.09
CA LEU A 124 8.77 -0.71 -7.55
C LEU A 124 8.80 -1.82 -6.49
N MET A 125 7.77 -1.90 -5.64
CA MET A 125 7.74 -2.82 -4.50
C MET A 125 7.23 -4.22 -4.87
N GLY A 126 6.66 -4.40 -6.05
CA GLY A 126 6.13 -5.69 -6.50
C GLY A 126 4.84 -6.13 -5.79
N ILE A 127 4.06 -5.19 -5.25
CA ILE A 127 2.73 -5.43 -4.67
C ILE A 127 1.74 -4.51 -5.39
N PRO A 128 1.21 -4.88 -6.57
CA PRO A 128 0.43 -3.98 -7.41
C PRO A 128 -0.84 -3.48 -6.73
N LEU A 129 -1.15 -2.19 -6.92
CA LEU A 129 -2.46 -1.62 -6.62
C LEU A 129 -3.44 -1.96 -7.75
N LEU A 130 -4.38 -2.87 -7.50
CA LEU A 130 -5.32 -3.34 -8.52
C LEU A 130 -6.40 -2.33 -8.88
N ASP A 131 -6.84 -1.54 -7.91
CA ASP A 131 -7.83 -0.49 -8.11
C ASP A 131 -7.85 0.47 -6.91
N HIS A 132 -8.48 1.63 -7.11
CA HIS A 132 -8.90 2.53 -6.06
C HIS A 132 -10.39 2.83 -6.23
N ILE A 133 -11.18 2.38 -5.26
CA ILE A 133 -12.64 2.40 -5.31
C ILE A 133 -13.19 3.43 -4.32
N ILE A 134 -14.03 4.33 -4.81
CA ILE A 134 -14.75 5.31 -3.98
C ILE A 134 -16.20 4.86 -3.87
N VAL A 135 -16.72 4.76 -2.66
CA VAL A 135 -18.12 4.38 -2.40
C VAL A 135 -18.92 5.54 -1.82
N GLY A 136 -20.18 5.66 -2.23
CA GLY A 136 -21.11 6.70 -1.80
C GLY A 136 -22.25 6.16 -0.95
N GLY A 137 -22.91 7.05 -0.19
CA GLY A 137 -23.90 6.77 0.87
C GLY A 137 -25.13 5.90 0.57
N ASN A 138 -25.21 5.23 -0.58
CA ASN A 138 -26.24 4.23 -0.90
C ASN A 138 -25.71 2.79 -1.00
N ASN A 139 -24.41 2.54 -0.76
CA ASN A 139 -23.76 1.21 -0.79
C ASN A 139 -23.80 0.46 -2.12
N ILE A 140 -24.36 1.07 -3.17
CA ILE A 140 -24.61 0.42 -4.46
C ILE A 140 -23.73 1.06 -5.53
N GLU A 141 -23.57 2.38 -5.47
CA GLU A 141 -22.78 3.11 -6.44
C GLU A 141 -21.33 3.27 -5.98
N TYR A 142 -20.43 3.20 -6.96
CA TYR A 142 -19.00 3.32 -6.73
C TYR A 142 -18.32 4.01 -7.92
N PHE A 143 -17.11 4.50 -7.68
CA PHE A 143 -16.18 4.96 -8.71
C PHE A 143 -14.93 4.09 -8.66
N SER A 144 -14.66 3.33 -9.72
CA SER A 144 -13.41 2.60 -9.90
C SER A 144 -12.45 3.42 -10.75
N MET A 145 -11.29 3.79 -10.20
CA MET A 145 -10.25 4.49 -10.96
C MET A 145 -9.72 3.60 -12.10
N ARG A 146 -9.63 2.28 -11.90
CA ARG A 146 -9.21 1.34 -12.93
C ARG A 146 -10.18 1.26 -14.10
N GLU A 147 -11.49 1.11 -13.84
CA GLU A 147 -12.50 1.02 -14.91
C GLU A 147 -12.61 2.31 -15.71
N LYS A 148 -12.35 3.45 -15.08
CA LYS A 148 -12.25 4.75 -15.76
C LYS A 148 -10.96 4.95 -16.53
N GLY A 149 -10.03 3.99 -16.49
CA GLY A 149 -8.75 4.04 -17.18
C GLY A 149 -7.82 5.12 -16.62
N LEU A 150 -7.91 5.42 -15.33
CA LEU A 150 -7.11 6.46 -14.66
C LEU A 150 -5.84 5.92 -13.98
N MET A 151 -5.66 4.60 -13.98
CA MET A 151 -4.53 3.93 -13.34
C MET A 151 -3.59 3.35 -14.39
N PHE A 152 -2.35 3.85 -14.45
CA PHE A 152 -1.34 3.43 -15.41
C PHE A 152 -0.08 2.97 -14.70
N HIS A 153 0.16 1.65 -14.72
CA HIS A 153 1.38 1.05 -14.20
C HIS A 153 2.50 1.16 -15.23
N LYS A 154 3.68 1.60 -14.79
CA LYS A 154 4.87 1.65 -15.65
C LYS A 154 5.45 0.24 -15.76
N ARG A 155 5.94 -0.11 -16.96
CA ARG A 155 6.80 -1.29 -17.10
C ARG A 155 8.18 -0.94 -16.58
N GLU A 156 8.50 -1.46 -15.41
CA GLU A 156 9.83 -1.37 -14.83
C GLU A 156 10.85 -2.03 -15.77
N ARG A 157 11.90 -1.29 -16.12
CA ARG A 157 13.10 -1.82 -16.76
C ARG A 157 14.26 -1.51 -15.83
N TYR A 158 14.81 -2.55 -15.22
CA TYR A 158 15.97 -2.42 -14.36
C TYR A 158 17.25 -2.48 -15.17
N GLU A 159 18.26 -1.75 -14.72
CA GLU A 159 19.60 -1.85 -15.27
C GLU A 159 20.14 -3.27 -15.06
N GLN A 160 20.73 -3.84 -16.12
CA GLN A 160 21.27 -5.20 -16.11
C GLN A 160 22.80 -5.22 -16.08
N ASP A 161 23.43 -4.08 -16.39
CA ASP A 161 24.87 -3.90 -16.35
C ASP A 161 25.26 -3.07 -15.11
N TYR A 162 26.08 -3.65 -14.24
CA TYR A 162 26.55 -2.97 -13.04
C TYR A 162 27.34 -1.68 -13.35
N ASN A 163 27.93 -1.57 -14.55
CA ASN A 163 28.66 -0.37 -14.98
C ASN A 163 27.73 0.85 -15.16
N ASN A 164 26.44 0.62 -15.34
CA ASN A 164 25.44 1.65 -15.58
C ASN A 164 24.65 2.03 -14.31
N LEU A 165 24.90 1.35 -13.17
CA LEU A 165 24.28 1.69 -11.89
C LEU A 165 24.78 3.06 -11.40
N LYS A 166 23.89 4.05 -11.44
CA LYS A 166 24.17 5.39 -10.92
C LYS A 166 23.56 5.54 -9.53
N PHE A 167 24.39 5.44 -8.50
CA PHE A 167 24.01 5.82 -7.14
C PHE A 167 24.15 7.34 -7.00
N TYR A 168 23.05 8.03 -6.70
CA TYR A 168 23.11 9.45 -6.33
C TYR A 168 23.83 9.58 -4.97
N GLY A 169 24.99 10.25 -4.96
CA GLY A 169 25.75 10.54 -3.72
C GLY A 169 27.17 9.95 -3.63
N ASN A 170 27.80 9.55 -4.73
CA ASN A 170 29.20 9.08 -4.76
C ASN A 170 30.24 10.19 -4.47
N GLU A 171 30.17 10.82 -3.29
CA GLU A 171 31.32 11.47 -2.67
C GLU A 171 31.78 10.80 -1.37
N SER A 172 31.06 9.84 -0.76
CA SER A 172 31.50 9.37 0.58
C SER A 172 31.21 7.95 1.07
N THR A 173 30.61 7.04 0.29
CA THR A 173 30.40 5.66 0.81
C THR A 173 31.31 4.64 0.14
N LEU A 174 32.62 4.81 0.30
CA LEU A 174 33.59 3.73 0.14
C LEU A 174 33.50 2.85 1.39
N VAL A 175 32.67 1.80 1.35
CA VAL A 175 32.95 0.63 2.20
C VAL A 175 34.16 -0.03 1.58
N ALA A 176 35.35 0.38 2.02
CA ALA A 176 36.61 -0.16 1.56
C ALA A 176 36.65 -1.66 1.83
N GLU A 177 36.47 -2.48 0.79
CA GLU A 177 37.00 -3.84 0.80
C GLU A 177 38.52 -3.71 0.96
N LYS A 178 39.01 -3.96 2.17
CA LYS A 178 40.43 -4.24 2.35
C LYS A 178 40.72 -5.56 1.66
N GLU A 179 41.26 -5.50 0.45
CA GLU A 179 41.96 -6.63 -0.16
C GLU A 179 42.99 -7.15 0.86
N ARG A 180 42.72 -8.34 1.40
CA ARG A 180 43.73 -9.10 2.16
C ARG A 180 44.77 -9.57 1.16
N THR A 181 45.82 -8.78 0.98
CA THR A 181 47.03 -9.25 0.31
C THR A 181 47.63 -10.38 1.16
N ARG A 182 47.63 -11.59 0.59
CA ARG A 182 48.30 -12.77 1.14
C ARG A 182 49.80 -12.48 1.25
N ARG A 183 50.38 -12.73 2.43
CA ARG A 183 51.79 -13.08 2.61
C ARG A 183 51.86 -14.34 3.47
#